data_AF-A0A2I2AA06-F1
#
_entry.id   AF-A0A2I2AA06-F1
#
_cell.length_a   1.000
_cell.length_b   1.000
_cell.length_c   1.000
_cell.angle_alpha   90.00
_cell.angle_beta   90.00
_cell.angle_gamma   90.00
#
_symmetry.space_group_name_H-M   'P 1'
#
loop_
_entity.id
_entity.type
_entity.pdbx_description
1 polymer ?
#
loop_
_entity_poly.entity_id
_entity_poly.type
_entity_poly.pdbx_seq_one_letter_code
_entity_poly.pdbx_strand_id
1 'polypeptide(L)'
;MEEWRQYYTKREQKAIRAKIEKGIGFPDELYGMARQKQHSFANLKRMEFSRKEGLPLLNSDIQILTEIINSSTNARANAQTKKQSRTSPSRNRRPGNENEVARERLRTLLRRYDGMVSSGEEIGEMQFEKHRRYRHKAAQVLENPQATTNSLKKQVNYLENQIERLEERVSRRQERWL
;
A
#
# COMPACT_ATOMS: atom_id res chain seq x y z
N MET A 1 21.33 -24.67 -5.18
CA MET A 1 20.00 -24.39 -5.78
C MET A 1 19.39 -23.25 -4.98
N GLU A 2 19.02 -22.15 -5.64
CA GLU A 2 18.65 -20.84 -5.08
C GLU A 2 17.67 -20.88 -3.88
N GLU A 3 18.22 -20.92 -2.67
CA GLU A 3 17.49 -21.01 -1.39
C GLU A 3 16.56 -19.83 -1.14
N TRP A 4 16.83 -18.67 -1.76
CA TRP A 4 15.95 -17.50 -1.61
C TRP A 4 14.52 -17.77 -2.08
N ARG A 5 14.31 -18.64 -3.07
CA ARG A 5 12.96 -18.93 -3.61
C ARG A 5 12.00 -19.49 -2.56
N GLN A 6 12.51 -20.06 -1.46
CA GLN A 6 11.69 -20.56 -0.36
C GLN A 6 11.07 -19.43 0.48
N TYR A 7 11.70 -18.25 0.50
CA TYR A 7 11.25 -17.08 1.25
C TYR A 7 10.31 -16.15 0.46
N TYR A 8 10.08 -16.46 -0.82
CA TYR A 8 9.34 -15.61 -1.74
C TYR A 8 8.30 -16.40 -2.54
N THR A 9 7.07 -15.91 -2.58
CA THR A 9 6.02 -16.41 -3.47
C THR A 9 6.41 -16.22 -4.95
N LYS A 10 5.77 -16.95 -5.87
CA LYS A 10 6.03 -16.83 -7.33
C LYS A 10 5.91 -15.37 -7.83
N ARG A 11 4.98 -14.59 -7.26
CA ARG A 11 4.78 -13.17 -7.62
C ARG A 11 5.94 -12.30 -7.12
N GLU A 12 6.41 -12.55 -5.90
CA GLU A 12 7.56 -11.84 -5.31
C GLU A 12 8.87 -12.20 -6.04
N GLN A 13 9.05 -13.46 -6.42
CA GLN A 13 10.19 -13.88 -7.25
C GLN A 13 10.22 -13.15 -8.60
N LYS A 14 9.07 -12.98 -9.24
CA LYS A 14 8.96 -12.18 -10.48
C LYS A 14 9.35 -10.72 -10.26
N ALA A 15 8.94 -10.14 -9.13
CA ALA A 15 9.30 -8.76 -8.78
C ALA A 15 10.80 -8.60 -8.51
N ILE A 16 11.43 -9.56 -7.80
CA ILE A 16 12.88 -9.57 -7.55
C ILE A 16 13.65 -9.68 -8.86
N ARG A 17 13.25 -10.60 -9.76
CA ARG A 17 13.87 -10.72 -11.09
C ARG A 17 13.78 -9.44 -11.90
N ALA A 18 12.61 -8.81 -11.93
CA ALA A 18 12.43 -7.53 -12.62
C ALA A 18 13.30 -6.40 -12.04
N LYS A 19 13.66 -6.46 -10.76
CA LYS A 19 14.59 -5.50 -10.13
C LYS A 19 16.05 -5.81 -10.47
N ILE A 20 16.43 -7.09 -10.50
CA ILE A 20 17.76 -7.53 -10.93
C ILE A 20 18.00 -7.14 -12.40
N GLU A 21 17.02 -7.34 -13.28
CA GLU A 21 17.08 -6.92 -14.69
C GLU A 21 17.28 -5.41 -14.85
N LYS A 22 16.80 -4.62 -13.89
CA LYS A 22 16.98 -3.17 -13.83
C LYS A 22 18.29 -2.74 -13.16
N GLY A 23 19.16 -3.67 -12.78
CA GLY A 23 20.40 -3.38 -12.05
C GLY A 23 20.19 -2.90 -10.61
N ILE A 24 19.00 -3.10 -10.04
CA ILE A 24 18.68 -2.70 -8.67
C ILE A 24 19.21 -3.76 -7.72
N GLY A 25 20.18 -3.39 -6.88
CA GLY A 25 20.76 -4.23 -5.84
C GLY A 25 20.05 -4.11 -4.49
N PHE A 26 20.66 -4.71 -3.47
CA PHE A 26 20.20 -4.57 -2.09
C PHE A 26 20.40 -3.12 -1.58
N PRO A 27 19.40 -2.48 -0.96
CA PRO A 27 19.53 -1.12 -0.43
C PRO A 27 20.21 -1.12 0.94
N ASP A 28 21.53 -1.25 0.97
CA ASP A 28 22.33 -1.34 2.21
C ASP A 28 22.17 -0.13 3.14
N GLU A 29 22.12 1.08 2.58
CA GLU A 29 21.96 2.31 3.37
C GLU A 29 20.63 2.32 4.13
N LEU A 30 19.53 2.00 3.44
CA LEU A 30 18.19 1.94 4.02
C LEU A 30 18.12 0.88 5.12
N TYR A 31 18.69 -0.29 4.87
CA TYR A 31 18.74 -1.37 5.85
C TYR A 31 19.59 -0.99 7.07
N GLY A 32 20.73 -0.33 6.87
CA GLY A 32 21.61 0.15 7.93
C GLY A 32 20.93 1.18 8.83
N MET A 33 20.27 2.18 8.25
CA MET A 33 19.53 3.22 8.99
C MET A 33 18.37 2.62 9.80
N ALA A 34 17.63 1.68 9.22
CA ALA A 34 16.55 0.99 9.93
C ALA A 34 17.08 0.12 11.08
N ARG A 35 18.19 -0.61 10.87
CA ARG A 35 18.82 -1.47 11.90
C ARG A 35 19.36 -0.67 13.09
N GLN A 36 19.87 0.55 12.86
CA GLN A 36 20.29 1.46 13.92
C GLN A 36 19.11 1.93 14.79
N LYS A 37 17.94 2.14 14.18
CA LYS A 37 16.73 2.61 14.88
C LYS A 37 15.94 1.49 15.53
N GLN A 38 15.92 0.31 14.91
CA GLN A 38 15.21 -0.85 15.42
C GLN A 38 15.96 -2.13 15.05
N HIS A 39 16.47 -2.82 16.07
CA HIS A 39 17.26 -4.05 15.90
C HIS A 39 16.46 -5.24 15.36
N SER A 40 15.12 -5.23 15.44
CA SER A 40 14.27 -6.34 15.03
C SER A 40 12.95 -5.88 14.43
N PHE A 41 12.62 -6.38 13.23
CA PHE A 41 11.39 -6.08 12.50
C PHE A 41 10.89 -7.29 11.72
N ALA A 42 9.62 -7.25 11.31
CA ALA A 42 9.01 -8.30 10.51
C ALA A 42 9.83 -8.52 9.22
N ASN A 43 10.07 -9.79 8.87
CA ASN A 43 10.88 -10.21 7.73
C ASN A 43 12.40 -9.99 7.85
N LEU A 44 12.95 -9.66 9.03
CA LEU A 44 14.39 -9.49 9.24
C LEU A 44 15.23 -10.65 8.66
N LYS A 45 14.88 -11.91 8.98
CA LYS A 45 15.59 -13.10 8.47
C LYS A 45 15.66 -13.15 6.94
N ARG A 46 14.57 -12.77 6.28
CA ARG A 46 14.47 -12.73 4.82
C ARG A 46 15.32 -11.59 4.25
N MET A 47 15.31 -10.42 4.88
CA MET A 47 16.13 -9.28 4.46
C MET A 47 17.62 -9.54 4.67
N GLU A 48 18.02 -10.18 5.78
CA GLU A 48 19.40 -10.61 6.03
C GLU A 48 19.87 -11.62 4.98
N PHE A 49 18.99 -12.55 4.58
CA PHE A 49 19.26 -13.46 3.49
C PHE A 49 19.46 -12.71 2.17
N SER A 50 18.53 -11.82 1.82
CA SER A 50 18.64 -10.98 0.62
C SER A 50 19.90 -10.13 0.61
N ARG A 51 20.35 -9.63 1.77
CA ARG A 51 21.61 -8.89 1.89
C ARG A 51 22.82 -9.77 1.57
N LYS A 52 22.87 -10.99 2.12
CA LYS A 52 23.97 -11.94 1.88
C LYS A 52 24.06 -12.33 0.40
N GLU A 53 22.93 -12.52 -0.24
CA GLU A 53 22.84 -12.89 -1.66
C GLU A 53 22.88 -11.69 -2.63
N GLY A 54 22.98 -10.46 -2.13
CA GLY A 54 22.96 -9.25 -2.95
C GLY A 54 21.62 -9.00 -3.68
N LEU A 55 20.53 -9.60 -3.22
CA LEU A 55 19.22 -9.52 -3.85
C LEU A 55 18.50 -8.21 -3.51
N PRO A 56 17.78 -7.59 -4.45
CA PRO A 56 16.95 -6.44 -4.13
C PRO A 56 15.83 -6.80 -3.17
N LEU A 57 15.47 -5.85 -2.32
CA LEU A 57 14.33 -5.97 -1.41
C LEU A 57 13.00 -5.79 -2.13
N LEU A 58 11.92 -6.37 -1.60
CA LEU A 58 10.57 -6.10 -2.07
C LEU A 58 10.12 -4.68 -1.70
N ASN A 59 9.12 -4.17 -2.41
CA ASN A 59 8.56 -2.84 -2.10
C ASN A 59 7.94 -2.80 -0.70
N SER A 60 7.34 -3.91 -0.25
CA SER A 60 6.82 -4.06 1.11
C SER A 60 7.93 -3.98 2.16
N ASP A 61 9.09 -4.60 1.89
CA ASP A 61 10.25 -4.55 2.80
C ASP A 61 10.84 -3.14 2.85
N ILE A 62 10.95 -2.47 1.70
CA ILE A 62 11.38 -1.07 1.61
C ILE A 62 10.44 -0.17 2.42
N GLN A 63 9.12 -0.33 2.28
CA GLN A 63 8.13 0.43 3.05
C GLN A 63 8.29 0.23 4.56
N ILE A 64 8.51 -1.00 5.02
CA ILE A 64 8.74 -1.30 6.44
C ILE A 64 10.01 -0.58 6.93
N LEU A 65 11.11 -0.65 6.19
CA LEU A 65 12.36 0.02 6.57
C LEU A 65 12.20 1.54 6.60
N THR A 66 11.52 2.12 5.60
CA THR A 66 11.20 3.55 5.56
C THR A 66 10.30 3.97 6.73
N GLU A 67 9.32 3.14 7.10
CA GLU A 67 8.46 3.40 8.26
C GLU A 67 9.25 3.36 9.57
N ILE A 68 10.19 2.43 9.75
CA ILE A 68 11.08 2.39 10.92
C ILE A 68 11.92 3.66 10.99
N ILE A 69 12.43 4.13 9.86
CA ILE A 69 13.23 5.35 9.79
C ILE A 69 12.37 6.59 10.12
N ASN A 70 11.15 6.66 9.59
CA ASN A 70 10.26 7.82 9.75
C ASN A 70 9.43 7.82 11.03
N SER A 71 9.22 6.66 11.66
CA SER A 71 8.56 6.56 12.96
C SER A 71 9.46 7.07 14.08
N SER A 72 10.78 7.05 13.90
CA SER A 72 11.71 7.69 14.84
C SER A 72 11.68 9.23 14.76
N THR A 73 11.22 9.83 13.66
CA THR A 73 11.05 11.29 13.54
C THR A 73 9.66 11.74 14.01
N ASN A 74 8.72 10.80 14.20
CA ASN A 74 7.33 11.08 14.58
C ASN A 74 6.92 10.43 15.91
N ALA A 75 7.86 10.18 16.83
CA ALA A 75 7.61 9.57 18.14
C ALA A 75 6.73 10.39 19.11
N ARG A 76 5.88 11.30 18.62
CA ARG A 76 4.77 11.92 19.37
C ARG A 76 3.38 11.77 18.75
N ALA A 77 3.18 11.03 17.67
CA ALA A 77 1.83 10.76 17.18
C ALA A 77 1.63 9.30 16.77
N ASN A 78 0.74 8.63 17.50
CA ASN A 78 0.18 7.30 17.23
C ASN A 78 1.08 6.08 17.50
N ALA A 79 1.33 5.86 18.79
CA ALA A 79 1.34 4.51 19.33
C ALA A 79 -0.05 3.86 19.19
N GLN A 80 -0.36 3.31 18.02
CA GLN A 80 -1.34 2.22 17.88
C GLN A 80 -0.69 1.07 17.13
N THR A 81 -0.02 0.25 17.91
CA THR A 81 0.39 -1.11 17.61
C THR A 81 -0.79 -1.89 17.01
N LYS A 82 -0.85 -2.00 15.68
CA LYS A 82 -1.65 -3.05 15.01
C LYS A 82 -0.96 -4.40 15.23
N LYS A 83 -1.13 -4.96 16.42
CA LYS A 83 -0.98 -6.40 16.63
C LYS A 83 -1.91 -7.11 15.65
N GLN A 84 -1.35 -7.83 14.69
CA GLN A 84 -2.08 -8.84 13.92
C GLN A 84 -2.59 -9.91 14.89
N SER A 85 -3.82 -9.75 15.38
CA SER A 85 -4.52 -10.83 16.06
C SER A 85 -5.08 -11.78 15.00
N ARG A 86 -4.47 -12.96 14.91
CA ARG A 86 -5.14 -14.14 14.39
C ARG A 86 -6.35 -14.37 15.30
N THR A 87 -7.53 -13.94 14.87
CA THR A 87 -8.78 -14.28 15.56
C THR A 87 -9.61 -15.14 14.64
N SER A 88 -9.73 -16.41 15.05
CA SER A 88 -10.79 -17.34 14.65
C SER A 88 -12.16 -16.63 14.70
N PRO A 89 -13.14 -17.07 13.88
CA PRO A 89 -14.36 -16.30 13.65
C PRO A 89 -15.23 -16.27 14.90
N SER A 90 -15.13 -15.20 15.69
CA SER A 90 -16.07 -14.92 16.76
C SER A 90 -17.34 -14.34 16.13
N ARG A 91 -18.33 -15.23 16.01
CA ARG A 91 -19.73 -14.97 15.73
C ARG A 91 -20.25 -14.06 16.86
N ASN A 92 -20.25 -12.74 16.62
CA ASN A 92 -21.09 -11.69 17.23
C ASN A 92 -20.33 -10.35 17.25
N ARG A 93 -20.31 -9.61 16.13
CA ARG A 93 -20.05 -8.17 16.15
C ARG A 93 -21.26 -7.44 15.57
N ARG A 94 -21.80 -6.51 16.37
CA ARG A 94 -22.91 -5.63 16.01
C ARG A 94 -22.62 -4.92 14.67
N PRO A 95 -23.57 -4.88 13.73
CA PRO A 95 -23.34 -4.41 12.36
C PRO A 95 -23.04 -2.90 12.22
N GLY A 96 -23.21 -2.08 13.26
CA GLY A 96 -23.01 -0.63 13.21
C GLY A 96 -21.56 -0.19 13.01
N ASN A 97 -20.62 -0.78 13.75
CA ASN A 97 -19.22 -0.31 13.77
C ASN A 97 -18.48 -0.61 12.45
N GLU A 98 -18.72 -1.77 11.83
CA GLU A 98 -18.07 -2.08 10.54
C GLU A 98 -18.60 -1.26 9.37
N ASN A 99 -19.88 -0.86 9.41
CA ASN A 99 -20.47 -0.04 8.36
C ASN A 99 -19.93 1.40 8.44
N GLU A 100 -19.87 1.98 9.64
CA GLU A 100 -19.29 3.30 9.89
C GLU A 100 -17.82 3.37 9.49
N VAL A 101 -17.00 2.39 9.91
CA VAL A 101 -15.59 2.31 9.53
C VAL A 101 -15.42 2.18 8.01
N ALA A 102 -16.29 1.41 7.34
CA ALA A 102 -16.24 1.28 5.88
C ALA A 102 -16.66 2.57 5.16
N ARG A 103 -17.65 3.30 5.69
CA ARG A 103 -18.08 4.61 5.16
C ARG A 103 -16.99 5.66 5.32
N GLU A 104 -16.36 5.74 6.49
CA GLU A 104 -15.31 6.73 6.75
C GLU A 104 -14.07 6.46 5.88
N ARG A 105 -13.71 5.19 5.70
CA ARG A 105 -12.65 4.79 4.78
C ARG A 105 -13.00 5.14 3.33
N LEU A 106 -14.23 4.87 2.89
CA LEU A 106 -14.70 5.23 1.55
C LEU A 106 -14.67 6.75 1.33
N ARG A 107 -15.09 7.55 2.32
CA ARG A 107 -15.04 9.02 2.28
C ARG A 107 -13.62 9.55 2.11
N THR A 108 -12.67 8.98 2.86
CA THR A 108 -11.25 9.36 2.78
C THR A 108 -10.66 9.04 1.41
N LEU A 109 -10.94 7.84 0.89
CA LEU A 109 -10.47 7.40 -0.43
C LEU A 109 -11.08 8.23 -1.56
N LEU A 110 -12.37 8.54 -1.48
CA LEU A 110 -13.03 9.44 -2.42
C LEU A 110 -12.33 10.80 -2.45
N ARG A 111 -12.10 11.44 -1.30
CA ARG A 111 -11.42 12.74 -1.26
C ARG A 111 -10.02 12.70 -1.87
N ARG A 112 -9.25 11.64 -1.61
CA ARG A 112 -7.90 11.47 -2.18
C ARG A 112 -7.96 11.22 -3.69
N TYR A 113 -8.83 10.31 -4.12
CA TYR A 113 -9.08 10.04 -5.53
C TYR A 113 -9.51 11.30 -6.27
N ASP A 114 -10.29 12.15 -5.60
CA ASP A 114 -10.76 13.40 -6.13
C ASP A 114 -9.61 14.35 -6.42
N GLY A 115 -8.75 14.60 -5.43
CA GLY A 115 -7.57 15.45 -5.63
C GLY A 115 -6.66 14.96 -6.75
N MET A 116 -6.45 13.64 -6.86
CA MET A 116 -5.65 13.06 -7.93
C MET A 116 -6.28 13.26 -9.30
N VAL A 117 -7.58 12.95 -9.44
CA VAL A 117 -8.32 13.13 -10.70
C VAL A 117 -8.26 14.59 -11.12
N SER A 118 -8.59 15.53 -10.23
CA SER A 118 -8.51 16.97 -10.53
C SER A 118 -7.12 17.41 -10.98
N SER A 119 -6.05 16.93 -10.33
CA SER A 119 -4.67 17.25 -10.73
C SER A 119 -4.29 16.68 -12.10
N GLY A 120 -4.70 15.47 -12.46
CA GLY A 120 -4.42 14.95 -13.81
C GLY A 120 -5.42 15.38 -14.88
N GLU A 121 -6.57 15.94 -14.50
CA GLU A 121 -7.44 16.70 -15.41
C GLU A 121 -6.74 18.00 -15.84
N GLU A 122 -6.10 18.71 -14.90
CA GLU A 122 -5.33 19.94 -15.14
C GLU A 122 -4.13 19.71 -16.09
N ILE A 123 -3.50 18.53 -16.01
CA ILE A 123 -2.33 18.16 -16.84
C ILE A 123 -2.77 17.47 -18.16
N GLY A 124 -4.08 17.31 -18.42
CA GLY A 124 -4.62 16.79 -19.68
C GLY A 124 -4.43 15.28 -19.90
N GLU A 125 -4.21 14.50 -18.84
CA GLU A 125 -3.73 13.12 -18.92
C GLU A 125 -4.73 12.02 -18.58
N MET A 126 -5.85 12.39 -17.97
CA MET A 126 -6.85 11.43 -17.52
C MET A 126 -8.02 11.31 -18.48
N GLN A 127 -8.49 10.08 -18.67
CA GLN A 127 -9.71 9.77 -19.42
C GLN A 127 -10.91 10.23 -18.57
N PHE A 128 -11.21 11.54 -18.66
CA PHE A 128 -12.13 12.31 -17.82
C PHE A 128 -13.44 11.58 -17.51
N GLU A 129 -14.08 11.02 -18.54
CA GLU A 129 -15.40 10.38 -18.42
C GLU A 129 -15.38 9.11 -17.56
N LYS A 130 -14.31 8.32 -17.63
CA LYS A 130 -14.21 7.05 -16.91
C LYS A 130 -14.00 7.28 -15.40
N HIS A 131 -13.15 8.23 -15.04
CA HIS A 131 -12.85 8.57 -13.65
C HIS A 131 -14.03 9.28 -12.97
N ARG A 132 -14.76 10.15 -13.69
CA ARG A 132 -16.00 10.78 -13.22
C ARG A 132 -17.07 9.75 -12.86
N ARG A 133 -17.25 8.71 -13.69
CA ARG A 133 -18.19 7.61 -13.40
C ARG A 133 -17.83 6.84 -12.12
N TYR A 134 -16.54 6.64 -11.86
CA TYR A 134 -16.09 5.94 -10.66
C TYR A 134 -16.28 6.77 -9.39
N ARG A 135 -15.98 8.07 -9.45
CA ARG A 135 -16.35 9.05 -8.41
C ARG A 135 -17.83 8.97 -8.09
N HIS A 136 -18.67 9.14 -9.12
CA HIS A 136 -20.11 9.20 -8.96
C HIS A 136 -20.68 7.92 -8.33
N LYS A 137 -20.21 6.75 -8.79
CA LYS A 137 -20.64 5.46 -8.24
C LYS A 137 -20.25 5.27 -6.78
N ALA A 138 -19.05 5.69 -6.40
CA ALA A 138 -18.60 5.59 -5.01
C ALA A 138 -19.32 6.61 -4.10
N ALA A 139 -19.59 7.82 -4.59
CA ALA A 139 -20.39 8.81 -3.89
C ALA A 139 -21.83 8.31 -3.63
N GLN A 140 -22.49 7.75 -4.65
CA GLN A 140 -23.84 7.16 -4.51
C GLN A 140 -23.90 6.06 -3.45
N VAL A 141 -22.88 5.19 -3.37
CA VAL A 141 -22.82 4.12 -2.36
C VAL A 141 -22.55 4.68 -0.96
N LEU A 142 -21.79 5.78 -0.86
CA LEU A 142 -21.53 6.45 0.41
C LEU A 142 -22.77 7.18 0.95
N GLU A 143 -23.50 7.87 0.06
CA GLU A 143 -24.70 8.64 0.39
C GLU A 143 -25.91 7.74 0.72
N ASN A 144 -25.95 6.51 0.19
CA ASN A 144 -27.04 5.58 0.48
C ASN A 144 -27.02 5.11 1.96
N PRO A 145 -28.00 5.48 2.80
CA PRO A 145 -28.05 5.09 4.21
C PRO A 145 -28.23 3.57 4.40
N GLN A 146 -28.79 2.88 3.41
CA GLN A 146 -29.04 1.44 3.41
C GLN A 146 -27.94 0.63 2.72
N ALA A 147 -26.80 1.26 2.38
CA ALA A 147 -25.68 0.57 1.77
C ALA A 147 -25.15 -0.55 2.69
N THR A 148 -25.10 -1.76 2.15
CA THR A 148 -24.55 -2.91 2.88
C THR A 148 -23.05 -2.75 3.06
N THR A 149 -22.51 -3.26 4.17
CA THR A 149 -21.06 -3.23 4.45
C THR A 149 -20.23 -3.86 3.32
N ASN A 150 -20.75 -4.88 2.65
CA ASN A 150 -20.11 -5.51 1.49
C ASN A 150 -20.06 -4.57 0.27
N SER A 151 -21.11 -3.78 0.03
CA SER A 151 -21.11 -2.79 -1.05
C SER A 151 -20.08 -1.69 -0.80
N LEU A 152 -19.97 -1.22 0.44
CA LEU A 152 -18.96 -0.24 0.86
C LEU A 152 -17.55 -0.80 0.73
N LYS A 153 -17.29 -2.00 1.26
CA LYS A 153 -15.98 -2.68 1.13
C LYS A 153 -15.58 -2.90 -0.34
N LYS A 154 -16.53 -3.24 -1.22
CA LYS A 154 -16.26 -3.36 -2.66
C LYS A 154 -15.85 -2.02 -3.28
N GLN A 155 -16.50 -0.91 -2.93
CA GLN A 155 -16.13 0.41 -3.44
C GLN A 155 -14.78 0.88 -2.88
N VAL A 156 -14.52 0.62 -1.60
CA VAL A 156 -13.21 0.88 -0.96
C VAL A 156 -12.09 0.17 -1.72
N ASN A 157 -12.19 -1.15 -1.89
CA ASN A 157 -11.16 -1.93 -2.60
C ASN A 157 -11.02 -1.47 -4.07
N TYR A 158 -12.12 -1.09 -4.70
CA TYR A 158 -12.09 -0.60 -6.07
C TYR A 158 -11.32 0.71 -6.19
N LEU A 159 -11.63 1.70 -5.35
CA LEU A 159 -10.93 2.98 -5.35
C LEU A 159 -9.47 2.85 -4.93
N GLU A 160 -9.14 2.00 -3.95
CA GLU A 160 -7.76 1.73 -3.56
C GLU A 160 -6.92 1.25 -4.75
N ASN A 161 -7.42 0.27 -5.50
CA ASN A 161 -6.74 -0.21 -6.71
C ASN A 161 -6.64 0.85 -7.81
N GLN A 162 -7.61 1.75 -7.94
CA GLN A 162 -7.54 2.83 -8.92
C GLN A 162 -6.52 3.90 -8.52
N ILE A 163 -6.46 4.25 -7.23
CA ILE A 163 -5.46 5.16 -6.69
C ILE A 163 -4.07 4.58 -6.93
N GLU A 164 -3.80 3.33 -6.56
CA GLU A 164 -2.50 2.68 -6.77
C GLU A 164 -2.04 2.76 -8.24
N ARG A 165 -2.93 2.44 -9.20
CA ARG A 165 -2.61 2.52 -10.63
C ARG A 165 -2.31 3.94 -11.11
N LEU A 166 -3.02 4.92 -10.56
CA LEU A 166 -2.79 6.33 -10.89
C LEU A 166 -1.46 6.81 -10.32
N GLU A 167 -1.14 6.42 -9.08
CA GLU A 167 0.15 6.71 -8.45
C GLU A 167 1.31 6.09 -9.23
N GLU A 168 1.19 4.81 -9.62
CA GLU A 168 2.19 4.16 -10.47
C GLU A 168 2.39 4.88 -11.82
N ARG A 169 1.31 5.39 -12.43
CA ARG A 169 1.39 6.16 -13.68
C ARG A 169 2.11 7.49 -13.47
N VAL A 170 1.80 8.20 -12.38
CA VAL A 170 2.44 9.48 -12.04
C VAL A 170 3.93 9.27 -11.76
N SER A 171 4.29 8.25 -10.96
CA SER A 171 5.68 7.93 -10.66
C SER A 171 6.49 7.57 -11.90
N ARG A 172 5.95 6.73 -12.79
CA ARG A 172 6.61 6.40 -14.07
C ARG A 172 6.83 7.60 -14.98
N ARG A 173 5.95 8.61 -14.89
CA ARG A 173 6.13 9.86 -15.64
C ARG A 173 7.23 10.71 -15.01
N GLN A 174 7.26 10.85 -13.69
CA GLN A 174 8.35 11.56 -13.01
C GLN A 174 9.71 10.93 -13.31
N GLU A 175 9.81 9.59 -13.35
CA GLU A 175 11.02 8.86 -13.78
C GLU A 175 11.40 9.08 -15.25
N ARG A 176 10.48 9.52 -16.11
CA ARG A 176 10.74 9.78 -17.54
C ARG A 176 11.23 11.20 -17.81
N TRP A 177 10.99 12.12 -16.87
CA TRP A 177 11.39 13.53 -16.97
C TRP A 177 12.58 13.87 -16.04
N LEU A 178 13.13 12.88 -15.35
CA LEU A 178 14.41 12.90 -14.63
C LEU A 178 15.47 12.19 -15.49
#